data_AF-A0A5U8K994-F1
#
_entry.id   AF-A0A5U8K994-F1
#
_cell.length_a   1.000
_cell.length_b   1.000
_cell.length_c   1.000
_cell.angle_alpha   90.00
_cell.angle_beta   90.00
_cell.angle_gamma   90.00
#
_symmetry.space_group_name_H-M   'P 1'
#
loop_
_entity.id
_entity.type
_entity.pdbx_description
1 polymer ?
#
loop_
_entity_poly.entity_id
_entity_poly.type
_entity_poly.pdbx_seq_one_letter_code
_entity_poly.pdbx_strand_id
1 'polypeptide(L)'
;LLLRYDQLSRLSSNICALEDIPEIKRKQLALEGMSLDAASMVDMEAKKRYAVTLSLIQRQLARITDDLCNVFCKQMAKVQHRAAEELDGYLSANQDKTDEIIRRFAQLDTVLKSEQSVEEQIACISQLVSARQDLCEFSRIHAEHGGKNESRFMWRHFKTRRTQVFRILSKLTFVATSQDQSFVQALAFVLANKHRHSDWLRLGSKENDILTARDLDWIPDKWWVLVTGETKRNNTPHRLNRRALEVCVCRQLVQELKSADICVPGGDSYSDTRAQLLPMEKCTETRAEYGELVGLPVEGKSFVGHLQTRLKEVAE
;
A
#
# COMPACT_ATOMS: atom_id res chain seq x y z
N LEU A 1 11.08 13.76 13.68
CA LEU A 1 10.79 12.31 13.59
C LEU A 1 11.99 11.52 13.11
N LEU A 2 12.44 11.67 11.85
CA LEU A 2 13.58 10.89 11.31
C LEU A 2 14.87 10.95 12.16
N LEU A 3 15.27 12.14 12.64
CA LEU A 3 16.43 12.27 13.54
C LEU A 3 16.25 11.51 14.85
N ARG A 4 15.03 11.54 15.41
CA ARG A 4 14.70 10.86 16.66
C ARG A 4 14.62 9.35 16.47
N TYR A 5 14.12 8.88 15.32
CA TYR A 5 14.20 7.48 14.91
C TYR A 5 15.67 7.03 14.89
N ASP A 6 16.54 7.76 14.19
CA ASP A 6 17.97 7.43 14.11
C ASP A 6 18.67 7.39 15.48
N GLN A 7 18.31 8.32 16.39
CA GLN A 7 18.83 8.31 17.76
C GLN A 7 18.37 7.08 18.54
N LEU A 8 17.07 6.76 18.52
CA LEU A 8 16.54 5.61 19.24
C LEU A 8 17.01 4.28 18.65
N SER A 9 17.13 4.17 17.32
CA SER A 9 17.66 2.98 16.64
C SER A 9 19.11 2.69 17.00
N ARG A 10 19.92 3.72 17.33
CA ARG A 10 21.28 3.52 17.84
C ARG A 10 21.30 3.01 19.28
N LEU A 11 20.33 3.43 20.08
CA LEU A 11 20.19 3.02 21.48
C LEU A 11 19.53 1.63 21.62
N SER A 12 18.89 1.12 20.57
CA SER A 12 18.18 -0.15 20.56
C SER A 12 19.05 -1.38 20.30
N SER A 13 20.38 -1.26 20.30
CA SER A 13 21.30 -2.36 19.95
C SER A 13 21.12 -3.63 20.78
N ASN A 14 20.68 -3.49 22.04
CA ASN A 14 20.52 -4.59 22.99
C ASN A 14 19.05 -4.94 23.26
N ILE A 15 18.10 -4.61 22.38
CA ILE A 15 16.67 -4.96 22.57
C ILE A 15 16.44 -6.48 22.62
N CYS A 16 17.31 -7.28 21.98
CA CYS A 16 17.23 -8.75 22.05
C CYS A 16 17.30 -9.29 23.48
N ALA A 17 17.91 -8.56 24.42
CA ALA A 17 17.93 -8.93 25.84
C ALA A 17 16.53 -8.93 26.50
N LEU A 18 15.50 -8.42 25.80
CA LEU A 18 14.11 -8.43 26.24
C LEU A 18 13.30 -9.60 25.64
N GLU A 19 13.88 -10.47 24.81
CA GLU A 19 13.13 -11.53 24.11
C GLU A 19 12.44 -12.51 25.06
N ASP A 20 13.11 -12.86 26.16
CA ASP A 20 12.56 -13.77 27.19
C ASP A 20 11.52 -13.11 28.09
N ILE A 21 11.35 -11.77 28.01
CA ILE A 21 10.40 -11.03 28.83
C ILE A 21 9.05 -10.96 28.08
N PRO A 22 7.95 -11.47 28.67
CA PRO A 22 6.63 -11.38 28.06
C PRO A 22 6.27 -9.95 27.65
N GLU A 23 5.64 -9.78 26.49
CA GLU A 23 5.30 -8.45 25.95
C GLU A 23 4.52 -7.58 26.94
N ILE A 24 3.57 -8.15 27.67
CA ILE A 24 2.79 -7.44 28.69
C ILE A 24 3.71 -6.84 29.77
N LYS A 25 4.75 -7.58 30.17
CA LYS A 25 5.74 -7.10 31.15
C LYS A 25 6.66 -6.03 30.56
N ARG A 26 7.07 -6.17 29.31
CA ARG A 26 7.81 -5.11 28.58
C ARG A 26 7.00 -3.82 28.50
N LYS A 27 5.71 -3.91 28.18
CA LYS A 27 4.77 -2.77 28.16
C LYS A 27 4.62 -2.13 29.55
N GLN A 28 4.51 -2.93 30.60
CA GLN A 28 4.47 -2.45 32.00
C GLN A 28 5.75 -1.71 32.38
N LEU A 29 6.92 -2.29 32.12
CA LEU A 29 8.22 -1.67 32.41
C LEU A 29 8.43 -0.37 31.61
N ALA A 30 7.97 -0.33 30.36
CA ALA A 30 8.02 0.88 29.56
C ALA A 30 7.11 1.99 30.12
N LEU A 31 5.94 1.65 30.68
CA LEU A 31 5.06 2.60 31.37
C LEU A 31 5.71 3.12 32.66
N GLU A 32 6.32 2.24 33.46
CA GLU A 32 7.09 2.63 34.64
C GLU A 32 8.19 3.62 34.26
N GLY A 33 9.00 3.31 33.24
CA GLY A 33 10.06 4.20 32.75
C GLY A 33 9.55 5.55 32.25
N MET A 34 8.31 5.63 31.74
CA MET A 34 7.70 6.92 31.35
C MET A 34 7.29 7.78 32.55
N SER A 35 7.04 7.19 33.71
CA SER A 35 6.66 7.91 34.93
C SER A 35 7.84 8.38 35.78
N LEU A 36 9.05 7.92 35.48
CA LEU A 36 10.26 8.18 36.25
C LEU A 36 11.09 9.32 35.66
N ASP A 37 11.75 10.07 36.53
CA ASP A 37 12.78 11.03 36.16
C ASP A 37 14.18 10.39 36.19
N ALA A 38 15.20 11.14 35.78
CA ALA A 38 16.57 10.63 35.72
C ALA A 38 17.12 10.26 37.11
N ALA A 39 16.75 10.98 38.17
CA ALA A 39 17.19 10.71 39.53
C ALA A 39 16.61 9.38 40.04
N SER A 40 15.29 9.19 39.89
CA SER A 40 14.61 7.95 40.27
C SER A 40 15.13 6.74 39.48
N MET A 41 15.54 6.95 38.23
CA MET A 41 16.21 5.92 37.44
C MET A 41 17.58 5.57 38.02
N VAL A 42 18.38 6.54 38.49
CA VAL A 42 19.71 6.30 39.07
C VAL A 42 19.62 5.47 40.36
N ASP A 43 18.65 5.77 41.21
CA ASP A 43 18.44 5.10 42.51
C ASP A 43 17.95 3.65 42.38
N MET A 44 17.50 3.25 41.19
CA MET A 44 17.01 1.90 40.91
C MET A 44 18.15 0.87 40.82
N GLU A 45 17.88 -0.36 41.29
CA GLU A 45 18.79 -1.50 41.11
C GLU A 45 19.16 -1.67 39.62
N ALA A 46 20.45 -1.86 39.34
CA ALA A 46 20.99 -1.84 37.98
C ALA A 46 20.25 -2.76 36.99
N LYS A 47 19.91 -3.98 37.40
CA LYS A 47 19.17 -4.94 36.54
C LYS A 47 17.80 -4.40 36.14
N LYS A 48 17.02 -3.93 37.12
CA LYS A 48 15.70 -3.34 36.89
C LYS A 48 15.81 -2.06 36.05
N ARG A 49 16.79 -1.21 36.36
CA ARG A 49 17.08 0.02 35.61
C ARG A 49 17.31 -0.25 34.12
N TYR A 50 18.12 -1.25 33.80
CA TYR A 50 18.37 -1.63 32.40
C TYR A 50 17.12 -2.19 31.72
N ALA A 51 16.35 -3.06 32.40
CA ALA A 51 15.11 -3.59 31.86
C ALA A 51 14.07 -2.50 31.56
N VAL A 52 13.88 -1.55 32.48
CA VAL A 52 13.01 -0.38 32.31
C VAL A 52 13.50 0.50 31.16
N THR A 53 14.80 0.80 31.12
CA THR A 53 15.40 1.67 30.08
C THR A 53 15.24 1.07 28.69
N LEU A 54 15.59 -0.20 28.51
CA LEU A 54 15.48 -0.89 27.21
C LEU A 54 14.00 -1.00 26.78
N SER A 55 13.10 -1.34 27.70
CA SER A 55 11.65 -1.41 27.41
C SER A 55 11.10 -0.04 27.00
N LEU A 56 11.55 1.04 27.65
CA LEU A 56 11.20 2.41 27.28
C LEU A 56 11.72 2.76 25.87
N ILE A 57 12.98 2.46 25.57
CA ILE A 57 13.57 2.71 24.23
C ILE A 57 12.80 1.94 23.16
N GLN A 58 12.53 0.65 23.38
CA GLN A 58 11.75 -0.19 22.46
C GLN A 58 10.38 0.42 22.17
N ARG A 59 9.66 0.84 23.21
CA ARG A 59 8.35 1.48 23.05
C ARG A 59 8.44 2.82 22.31
N GLN A 60 9.42 3.66 22.63
CA GLN A 60 9.58 4.95 21.96
C GLN A 60 9.96 4.76 20.49
N LEU A 61 10.76 3.73 20.17
CA LEU A 61 11.09 3.38 18.79
C LEU A 61 9.82 2.95 18.04
N ALA A 62 9.02 2.05 18.63
CA ALA A 62 7.75 1.60 18.06
C ALA A 62 6.77 2.74 17.78
N ARG A 63 6.63 3.68 18.73
CA ARG A 63 5.79 4.86 18.53
C ARG A 63 6.28 5.73 17.37
N ILE A 64 7.59 5.95 17.23
CA ILE A 64 8.11 6.77 16.14
C ILE A 64 7.98 6.05 14.80
N THR A 65 8.15 4.74 14.76
CA THR A 65 7.89 3.91 13.57
C THR A 65 6.44 4.11 13.12
N ASP A 66 5.48 3.99 14.04
CA ASP A 66 4.07 4.23 13.75
C ASP A 66 3.79 5.67 13.31
N ASP A 67 4.39 6.67 13.96
CA ASP A 67 4.27 8.08 13.58
C ASP A 67 4.78 8.32 12.15
N LEU A 68 5.88 7.66 11.75
CA LEU A 68 6.43 7.74 10.40
C LEU A 68 5.47 7.11 9.36
N CYS A 69 4.91 5.93 9.65
CA CYS A 69 3.88 5.30 8.83
C CYS A 69 2.64 6.21 8.70
N ASN A 70 2.17 6.77 9.81
CA ASN A 70 1.05 7.69 9.86
C ASN A 70 1.30 8.97 9.03
N VAL A 71 2.49 9.55 9.14
CA VAL A 71 2.88 10.71 8.32
C VAL A 71 2.86 10.33 6.84
N PHE A 72 3.43 9.19 6.46
CA PHE A 72 3.40 8.68 5.08
C PHE A 72 1.96 8.52 4.56
N CYS A 73 1.11 7.79 5.29
CA CYS A 73 -0.30 7.58 4.94
C CYS A 73 -1.05 8.91 4.78
N LYS A 74 -0.83 9.87 5.69
CA LYS A 74 -1.43 11.22 5.59
C LYS A 74 -0.90 12.00 4.39
N GLN A 75 0.37 11.87 4.01
CA GLN A 75 0.89 12.51 2.80
C GLN A 75 0.22 11.95 1.55
N MET A 76 0.09 10.63 1.46
CA MET A 76 -0.53 9.98 0.31
C MET A 76 -2.02 10.27 0.20
N ALA A 77 -2.75 10.33 1.32
CA ALA A 77 -4.16 10.76 1.34
C ALA A 77 -4.32 12.18 0.77
N LYS A 78 -3.42 13.12 1.13
CA LYS A 78 -3.42 14.48 0.56
C LYS A 78 -3.14 14.50 -0.94
N VAL A 79 -2.26 13.62 -1.42
CA VAL A 79 -1.96 13.49 -2.87
C VAL A 79 -3.20 12.99 -3.60
N GLN A 80 -3.86 11.95 -3.09
CA GLN A 80 -5.07 11.39 -3.69
C GLN A 80 -6.22 12.41 -3.71
N HIS A 81 -6.45 13.12 -2.60
CA HIS A 81 -7.53 14.11 -2.52
C HIS A 81 -7.33 15.24 -3.53
N ARG A 82 -6.12 15.82 -3.61
CA ARG A 82 -5.82 16.88 -4.59
C ARG A 82 -5.94 16.40 -6.03
N ALA A 83 -5.52 15.16 -6.30
CA ALA A 83 -5.65 14.59 -7.64
C ALA A 83 -7.12 14.38 -8.04
N ALA A 84 -7.98 14.04 -7.08
CA ALA A 84 -9.42 13.97 -7.30
C ALA A 84 -10.02 15.37 -7.55
N GLU A 85 -9.64 16.37 -6.76
CA GLU A 85 -10.05 17.77 -6.98
C GLU A 85 -9.61 18.29 -8.37
N GLU A 86 -8.37 17.97 -8.78
CA GLU A 86 -7.86 18.34 -10.11
C GLU A 86 -8.61 17.61 -11.23
N LEU A 87 -8.96 16.34 -11.04
CA LEU A 87 -9.80 15.59 -11.98
C LEU A 87 -11.18 16.21 -12.11
N ASP A 88 -11.84 16.55 -11.00
CA ASP A 88 -13.18 17.14 -11.00
C ASP A 88 -13.18 18.51 -11.68
N GLY A 89 -12.17 19.34 -11.41
CA GLY A 89 -11.95 20.60 -12.10
C GLY A 89 -11.69 20.42 -13.60
N TYR A 90 -10.88 19.43 -13.97
CA TYR A 90 -10.60 19.09 -15.36
C TYR A 90 -11.85 18.63 -16.11
N LEU A 91 -12.69 17.78 -15.50
CA LEU A 91 -13.95 17.33 -16.10
C LEU A 91 -14.92 18.48 -16.28
N SER A 92 -15.08 19.32 -15.25
CA SER A 92 -15.96 20.50 -15.30
C SER A 92 -15.52 21.48 -16.40
N ALA A 93 -14.22 21.76 -16.51
CA ALA A 93 -13.69 22.67 -17.51
C ALA A 93 -13.75 22.13 -18.96
N ASN A 94 -13.94 20.83 -19.15
CA ASN A 94 -14.06 20.20 -20.46
C ASN A 94 -15.46 19.61 -20.71
N GLN A 95 -16.47 20.06 -19.95
CA GLN A 95 -17.86 19.64 -20.16
C GLN A 95 -18.33 19.97 -21.58
N ASP A 96 -18.09 21.20 -22.05
CA ASP A 96 -18.45 21.63 -23.42
C ASP A 96 -17.86 20.73 -24.51
N LYS A 97 -16.62 20.25 -24.31
CA LYS A 97 -15.98 19.32 -25.26
C LYS A 97 -16.66 17.96 -25.23
N THR A 98 -17.07 17.50 -24.05
CA THR A 98 -17.79 16.24 -23.87
C THR A 98 -19.16 16.32 -24.56
N ASP A 99 -19.90 17.41 -24.33
CA ASP A 99 -21.21 17.64 -24.93
C ASP A 99 -21.11 17.77 -26.45
N GLU A 100 -20.09 18.46 -26.95
CA GLU A 100 -19.82 18.59 -28.39
C GLU A 100 -19.46 17.23 -29.05
N ILE A 101 -18.71 16.37 -28.36
CA ILE A 101 -18.44 15.00 -28.83
C ILE A 101 -19.73 14.19 -28.92
N ILE A 102 -20.60 14.25 -27.89
CA ILE A 102 -21.90 13.57 -27.87
C ILE A 102 -22.78 14.07 -29.01
N ARG A 103 -22.83 15.40 -29.21
CA ARG A 103 -23.58 16.03 -30.29
C ARG A 103 -23.12 15.56 -31.67
N ARG A 104 -21.80 15.51 -31.91
CA ARG A 104 -21.22 15.00 -33.16
C ARG A 104 -21.50 13.51 -33.34
N PHE A 105 -21.41 12.72 -32.28
CA PHE A 105 -21.76 11.30 -32.33
C PHE A 105 -23.23 11.08 -32.73
N ALA A 106 -24.16 11.89 -32.21
CA ALA A 106 -25.57 11.86 -32.63
C ALA A 106 -25.75 12.26 -34.11
N GLN A 107 -24.96 13.22 -34.61
CA GLN A 107 -24.98 13.59 -36.03
C GLN A 107 -24.51 12.45 -36.94
N LEU A 108 -23.57 11.60 -36.49
CA LEU A 108 -23.13 10.44 -37.27
C LEU A 108 -24.29 9.46 -37.52
N ASP A 109 -25.16 9.21 -36.54
CA ASP A 109 -26.35 8.37 -36.73
C ASP A 109 -27.31 8.94 -37.79
N THR A 110 -27.43 10.27 -37.82
CA THR A 110 -28.26 10.97 -38.83
C THR A 110 -27.67 10.82 -40.24
N VAL A 111 -26.36 10.96 -40.37
CA VAL A 111 -25.66 10.78 -41.67
C VAL A 111 -25.75 9.34 -42.15
N LEU A 112 -25.56 8.36 -41.26
CA LEU A 112 -25.64 6.93 -41.59
C LEU A 112 -27.04 6.49 -42.03
N LYS A 113 -28.10 7.18 -41.57
CA LYS A 113 -29.49 6.91 -41.95
C LYS A 113 -29.99 7.74 -43.12
N SER A 114 -29.16 8.61 -43.68
CA SER A 114 -29.54 9.45 -44.82
C SER A 114 -29.65 8.65 -46.11
N GLU A 115 -30.49 9.10 -47.05
CA GLU A 115 -30.62 8.51 -48.40
C GLU A 115 -29.49 8.92 -49.37
N GLN A 116 -28.41 9.52 -48.85
CA GLN A 116 -27.25 9.96 -49.64
C GLN A 116 -26.43 8.78 -50.14
N SER A 117 -25.58 9.03 -51.15
CA SER A 117 -24.64 8.00 -51.62
C SER A 117 -23.63 7.63 -50.53
N VAL A 118 -23.10 6.41 -50.57
CA VAL A 118 -22.10 5.93 -49.60
C VAL A 118 -20.86 6.84 -49.60
N GLU A 119 -20.47 7.37 -50.75
CA GLU A 119 -19.33 8.27 -50.91
C GLU A 119 -19.56 9.62 -50.22
N GLU A 120 -20.77 10.18 -50.34
CA GLU A 120 -21.17 11.42 -49.66
C GLU A 120 -21.25 11.23 -48.14
N GLN A 121 -21.79 10.09 -47.68
CA GLN A 121 -21.82 9.74 -46.26
C GLN A 121 -20.42 9.65 -45.65
N ILE A 122 -19.48 8.96 -46.32
CA ILE A 122 -18.09 8.83 -45.85
C ILE A 122 -17.40 10.19 -45.81
N ALA A 123 -17.61 11.05 -46.82
CA ALA A 123 -17.05 12.40 -46.84
C ALA A 123 -17.57 13.25 -45.67
N CYS A 124 -18.88 13.20 -45.41
CA CYS A 124 -19.51 13.93 -44.31
C CYS A 124 -19.03 13.42 -42.93
N ILE A 125 -18.95 12.10 -42.73
CA ILE A 125 -18.39 11.48 -41.51
C ILE A 125 -16.94 11.93 -41.29
N SER A 126 -16.11 11.88 -42.35
CA SER A 126 -14.71 12.27 -42.28
C SER A 126 -14.55 13.74 -41.87
N GLN A 127 -15.41 14.63 -42.40
CA GLN A 127 -15.43 16.03 -42.03
C GLN A 127 -15.92 16.24 -40.58
N LEU A 128 -16.98 15.55 -40.15
CA LEU A 128 -17.52 15.64 -38.78
C LEU A 128 -16.49 15.24 -37.72
N VAL A 129 -15.67 14.21 -38.00
CA VAL A 129 -14.61 13.76 -37.10
C VAL A 129 -13.39 14.69 -37.18
N SER A 130 -12.95 15.06 -38.39
CA SER A 130 -11.67 15.74 -38.59
C SER A 130 -11.71 17.25 -38.35
N ALA A 131 -12.89 17.88 -38.36
CA ALA A 131 -13.03 19.34 -38.23
C ALA A 131 -12.62 19.91 -36.85
N ARG A 132 -12.47 19.06 -35.82
CA ARG A 132 -12.08 19.49 -34.46
C ARG A 132 -11.03 18.53 -33.88
N GLN A 133 -9.76 18.78 -34.22
CA GLN A 133 -8.63 17.97 -33.74
C GLN A 133 -8.52 17.95 -32.21
N ASP A 134 -8.88 19.05 -31.53
CA ASP A 134 -8.90 19.14 -30.07
C ASP A 134 -9.85 18.12 -29.42
N LEU A 135 -10.98 17.82 -30.05
CA LEU A 135 -11.94 16.82 -29.57
C LEU A 135 -11.44 15.40 -29.81
N CYS A 136 -10.75 15.15 -30.93
CA CYS A 136 -10.11 13.86 -31.20
C CYS A 136 -8.97 13.56 -30.22
N GLU A 137 -8.17 14.57 -29.87
CA GLU A 137 -7.14 14.41 -28.85
C GLU A 137 -7.75 14.17 -27.47
N PHE A 138 -8.78 14.94 -27.11
CA PHE A 138 -9.51 14.78 -25.85
C PHE A 138 -10.14 13.38 -25.73
N SER A 139 -10.84 12.92 -26.76
CA SER A 139 -11.47 11.59 -26.79
C SER A 139 -10.44 10.47 -26.71
N ARG A 140 -9.32 10.57 -27.43
CA ARG A 140 -8.21 9.61 -27.36
C ARG A 140 -7.64 9.49 -25.95
N ILE A 141 -7.37 10.63 -25.30
CA ILE A 141 -6.85 10.68 -23.94
C ILE A 141 -7.84 10.04 -22.94
N HIS A 142 -9.15 10.29 -23.12
CA HIS A 142 -10.20 9.70 -22.28
C HIS A 142 -10.39 8.20 -22.53
N ALA A 143 -10.23 7.73 -23.77
CA ALA A 143 -10.26 6.31 -24.11
C ALA A 143 -9.04 5.56 -23.55
N GLU A 144 -7.85 6.18 -23.60
CA GLU A 144 -6.61 5.56 -23.15
C GLU A 144 -6.52 5.45 -21.61
N HIS A 145 -6.92 6.50 -20.90
CA HIS A 145 -6.72 6.57 -19.45
C HIS A 145 -8.01 6.49 -18.63
N GLY A 146 -9.17 6.46 -19.27
CA GLY A 146 -10.48 6.53 -18.64
C GLY A 146 -10.88 7.97 -18.24
N GLY A 147 -12.18 8.24 -18.34
CA GLY A 147 -12.74 9.56 -18.01
C GLY A 147 -12.71 9.91 -16.52
N LYS A 148 -12.86 8.92 -15.63
CA LYS A 148 -12.82 9.11 -14.16
C LYS A 148 -11.61 8.40 -13.56
N ASN A 149 -10.41 8.92 -13.83
CA ASN A 149 -9.17 8.33 -13.36
C ASN A 149 -8.24 9.39 -12.76
N GLU A 150 -8.25 9.51 -11.42
CA GLU A 150 -7.50 10.49 -10.65
C GLU A 150 -5.98 10.21 -10.68
N SER A 151 -5.58 8.96 -10.93
CA SER A 151 -4.18 8.53 -10.96
C SER A 151 -3.33 9.34 -11.96
N ARG A 152 -3.94 9.82 -13.05
CA ARG A 152 -3.33 10.68 -14.07
C ARG A 152 -2.77 11.99 -13.50
N PHE A 153 -3.37 12.49 -12.42
CA PHE A 153 -3.03 13.77 -11.81
C PHE A 153 -2.14 13.60 -10.58
N MET A 154 -2.10 12.41 -9.98
CA MET A 154 -1.41 12.17 -8.70
C MET A 154 0.09 12.50 -8.74
N TRP A 155 0.79 12.29 -9.86
CA TRP A 155 2.22 12.62 -9.96
C TRP A 155 2.50 14.11 -9.68
N ARG A 156 1.65 15.02 -10.18
CA ARG A 156 1.83 16.47 -10.03
C ARG A 156 1.88 16.86 -8.55
N HIS A 157 1.01 16.28 -7.74
CA HIS A 157 0.97 16.53 -6.30
C HIS A 157 2.00 15.70 -5.52
N PHE A 158 2.30 14.48 -5.97
CA PHE A 158 3.29 13.62 -5.33
C PHE A 158 4.72 14.19 -5.43
N LYS A 159 5.10 14.75 -6.58
CA LYS A 159 6.45 15.28 -6.85
C LYS A 159 6.96 16.21 -5.75
N THR A 160 6.08 17.06 -5.22
CA THR A 160 6.43 18.04 -4.16
C THR A 160 6.82 17.40 -2.82
N ARG A 161 6.31 16.19 -2.54
CA ARG A 161 6.51 15.46 -1.28
C ARG A 161 7.40 14.22 -1.45
N ARG A 162 7.78 13.90 -2.69
CA ARG A 162 8.54 12.70 -3.05
C ARG A 162 9.76 12.52 -2.16
N THR A 163 10.59 13.56 -2.01
CA THR A 163 11.82 13.47 -1.22
C THR A 163 11.53 13.07 0.23
N GLN A 164 10.53 13.67 0.86
CA GLN A 164 10.16 13.35 2.24
C GLN A 164 9.57 11.94 2.36
N VAL A 165 8.70 11.55 1.43
CA VAL A 165 8.14 10.18 1.36
C VAL A 165 9.26 9.14 1.26
N PHE A 166 10.16 9.28 0.30
CA PHE A 166 11.25 8.33 0.11
C PHE A 166 12.25 8.33 1.28
N ARG A 167 12.45 9.46 1.97
CA ARG A 167 13.24 9.50 3.21
C ARG A 167 12.61 8.68 4.33
N ILE A 168 11.29 8.65 4.44
CA ILE A 168 10.57 7.81 5.40
C ILE A 168 10.70 6.35 4.98
N LEU A 169 10.32 6.03 3.74
CA LEU A 169 10.33 4.65 3.24
C LEU A 169 11.73 4.02 3.29
N SER A 170 12.80 4.80 3.09
CA SER A 170 14.18 4.28 3.18
C SER A 170 14.66 3.98 4.61
N LYS A 171 13.91 4.39 5.63
CA LYS A 171 14.27 4.18 7.05
C LYS A 171 13.52 3.01 7.69
N LEU A 172 12.37 2.68 7.12
CA LEU A 172 11.50 1.62 7.60
C LEU A 172 11.76 0.34 6.82
N THR A 173 11.57 -0.80 7.48
CA THR A 173 11.58 -2.12 6.84
C THR A 173 10.14 -2.55 6.65
N PHE A 174 9.77 -2.96 5.45
CA PHE A 174 8.42 -3.44 5.13
C PHE A 174 8.48 -4.95 4.89
N VAL A 175 7.61 -5.70 5.55
CA VAL A 175 7.55 -7.16 5.48
C VAL A 175 6.12 -7.58 5.14
N ALA A 176 5.97 -8.49 4.18
CA ALA A 176 4.67 -9.04 3.83
C ALA A 176 4.20 -10.03 4.92
N THR A 177 2.90 -9.99 5.21
CA THR A 177 2.25 -10.94 6.12
C THR A 177 1.63 -12.14 5.42
N SER A 178 1.79 -12.23 4.10
CA SER A 178 1.40 -13.37 3.28
C SER A 178 2.62 -14.06 2.64
N GLN A 179 2.39 -15.17 1.93
CA GLN A 179 3.42 -15.83 1.12
C GLN A 179 3.76 -15.03 -0.14
N ASP A 180 2.91 -14.08 -0.53
CA ASP A 180 3.13 -13.26 -1.71
C ASP A 180 4.13 -12.13 -1.42
N GLN A 181 5.30 -12.21 -2.06
CA GLN A 181 6.35 -11.20 -1.94
C GLN A 181 6.34 -10.19 -3.09
N SER A 182 5.43 -10.33 -4.05
CA SER A 182 5.36 -9.54 -5.28
C SER A 182 5.42 -8.05 -5.02
N PHE A 183 4.61 -7.57 -4.07
CA PHE A 183 4.58 -6.16 -3.71
C PHE A 183 5.87 -5.68 -3.02
N VAL A 184 6.44 -6.49 -2.11
CA VAL A 184 7.68 -6.14 -1.40
C VAL A 184 8.84 -6.02 -2.40
N GLN A 185 8.91 -6.91 -3.40
CA GLN A 185 9.88 -6.81 -4.49
C GLN A 185 9.67 -5.54 -5.32
N ALA A 186 8.43 -5.20 -5.67
CA ALA A 186 8.13 -3.96 -6.37
C ALA A 186 8.51 -2.70 -5.57
N LEU A 187 8.27 -2.70 -4.25
CA LEU A 187 8.68 -1.62 -3.36
C LEU A 187 10.21 -1.51 -3.27
N ALA A 188 10.91 -2.64 -3.10
CA ALA A 188 12.37 -2.69 -3.08
C ALA A 188 12.96 -2.16 -4.40
N PHE A 189 12.39 -2.56 -5.53
CA PHE A 189 12.77 -2.08 -6.86
C PHE A 189 12.62 -0.55 -7.00
N VAL A 190 11.49 0.00 -6.55
CA VAL A 190 11.26 1.46 -6.55
C VAL A 190 12.26 2.19 -5.65
N LEU A 191 12.56 1.65 -4.47
CA LEU A 191 13.52 2.24 -3.54
C LEU A 191 14.97 2.19 -4.07
N ALA A 192 15.35 1.09 -4.73
CA ALA A 192 16.66 0.94 -5.39
C ALA A 192 16.84 1.95 -6.53
N ASN A 193 15.77 2.23 -7.27
CA ASN A 193 15.79 3.15 -8.42
C ASN A 193 15.43 4.61 -8.06
N LYS A 194 15.33 4.97 -6.77
CA LYS A 194 14.87 6.30 -6.33
C LYS A 194 15.75 7.47 -6.78
N HIS A 195 17.01 7.23 -7.11
CA HIS A 195 17.96 8.25 -7.58
C HIS A 195 18.06 8.31 -9.10
N ARG A 196 17.44 7.37 -9.84
CA ARG A 196 17.45 7.43 -11.30
C ARG A 196 16.62 8.61 -11.81
N HIS A 197 17.18 9.31 -12.78
CA HIS A 197 16.53 10.45 -13.42
C HIS A 197 15.78 10.07 -14.71
N SER A 198 15.99 8.86 -15.24
CA SER A 198 15.26 8.38 -16.40
C SER A 198 13.76 8.27 -16.11
N ASP A 199 12.94 8.64 -17.10
CA ASP A 199 11.48 8.51 -16.98
C ASP A 199 11.01 7.08 -17.19
N TRP A 200 11.79 6.28 -17.92
CA TRP A 200 11.53 4.87 -18.18
C TRP A 200 12.60 4.00 -17.53
N LEU A 201 12.15 2.92 -16.89
CA LEU A 201 12.97 1.84 -16.33
C LEU A 201 12.78 0.61 -17.22
N ARG A 202 13.86 -0.09 -17.58
CA ARG A 202 13.78 -1.32 -18.39
C ARG A 202 13.63 -2.54 -17.49
N LEU A 203 12.69 -3.42 -17.80
CA LEU A 203 12.54 -4.72 -17.14
C LEU A 203 13.42 -5.76 -17.83
N GLY A 204 14.03 -6.68 -17.07
CA GLY A 204 14.86 -7.76 -17.61
C GLY A 204 16.26 -7.36 -18.08
N SER A 205 16.75 -6.15 -17.78
CA SER A 205 18.18 -5.85 -17.89
C SER A 205 18.94 -6.46 -16.72
N LYS A 206 20.21 -6.88 -16.90
CA LYS A 206 21.08 -7.43 -15.84
C LYS A 206 21.16 -6.59 -14.55
N GLU A 207 20.82 -5.30 -14.62
CA GLU A 207 20.75 -4.38 -13.47
C GLU A 207 19.46 -4.49 -12.64
N ASN A 208 18.41 -5.12 -13.16
CA ASN A 208 17.04 -5.14 -12.64
C ASN A 208 16.50 -6.56 -12.47
N ASP A 209 17.36 -7.54 -12.15
CA ASP A 209 16.98 -8.96 -11.90
C ASP A 209 16.01 -9.15 -10.71
N ILE A 210 15.76 -8.09 -9.94
CA ILE A 210 14.92 -8.11 -8.74
C ILE A 210 13.43 -8.15 -9.10
N LEU A 211 13.03 -7.63 -10.27
CA LEU A 211 11.63 -7.43 -10.60
C LEU A 211 11.21 -8.22 -11.84
N THR A 212 10.29 -9.16 -11.64
CA THR A 212 9.67 -9.97 -12.69
C THR A 212 8.30 -9.43 -13.07
N ALA A 213 7.71 -9.94 -14.17
CA ALA A 213 6.37 -9.56 -14.58
C ALA A 213 5.29 -9.94 -13.54
N ARG A 214 5.48 -11.04 -12.80
CA ARG A 214 4.56 -11.46 -11.73
C ARG A 214 4.51 -10.47 -10.58
N ASP A 215 5.62 -9.81 -10.30
CA ASP A 215 5.72 -8.79 -9.27
C ASP A 215 4.92 -7.51 -9.59
N LEU A 216 4.23 -7.46 -10.74
CA LEU A 216 3.38 -6.36 -11.20
C LEU A 216 1.89 -6.74 -11.27
N ASP A 217 1.52 -7.98 -10.97
CA ASP A 217 0.14 -8.48 -11.12
C ASP A 217 -0.85 -7.73 -10.21
N TRP A 218 -0.38 -7.25 -9.06
CA TRP A 218 -1.14 -6.45 -8.10
C TRP A 218 -1.52 -5.05 -8.63
N ILE A 219 -0.89 -4.55 -9.70
CA ILE A 219 -1.16 -3.19 -10.22
C ILE A 219 -2.61 -3.13 -10.71
N PRO A 220 -3.42 -2.15 -10.27
CA PRO A 220 -4.81 -2.04 -10.75
C PRO A 220 -4.88 -1.62 -12.23
N ASP A 221 -5.97 -1.98 -12.93
CA ASP A 221 -6.14 -1.67 -14.37
C ASP A 221 -6.02 -0.18 -14.69
N LYS A 222 -6.57 0.67 -13.82
CA LYS A 222 -6.48 2.14 -13.95
C LYS A 222 -5.04 2.66 -13.99
N TRP A 223 -4.10 1.90 -13.42
CA TRP A 223 -2.69 2.22 -13.37
C TRP A 223 -1.87 1.50 -14.44
N TRP A 224 -2.35 0.37 -14.97
CA TRP A 224 -1.59 -0.47 -15.90
C TRP A 224 -1.05 0.35 -17.08
N VAL A 225 -1.93 1.02 -17.81
CA VAL A 225 -1.55 1.87 -18.96
C VAL A 225 -0.60 3.00 -18.56
N LEU A 226 -0.78 3.60 -17.38
CA LEU A 226 0.09 4.69 -16.91
C LEU A 226 1.50 4.19 -16.54
N VAL A 227 1.59 2.97 -16.01
CA VAL A 227 2.84 2.37 -15.56
C VAL A 227 3.59 1.71 -16.70
N THR A 228 2.94 0.95 -17.57
CA THR A 228 3.59 0.17 -18.63
C THR A 228 3.55 0.86 -19.99
N GLY A 229 2.54 1.71 -20.23
CA GLY A 229 2.21 2.22 -21.56
C GLY A 229 1.50 1.19 -22.45
N GLU A 230 1.11 0.05 -21.90
CA GLU A 230 0.44 -1.04 -22.64
C GLU A 230 -1.02 -1.14 -22.21
N THR A 231 -1.93 -1.35 -23.17
CA THR A 231 -3.37 -1.50 -22.90
C THR A 231 -3.77 -2.93 -22.54
N LYS A 232 -2.95 -3.92 -22.91
CA LYS A 232 -3.20 -5.35 -22.64
C LYS A 232 -2.26 -5.86 -21.54
N ARG A 233 -2.77 -6.70 -20.65
CA ARG A 233 -1.97 -7.37 -19.60
C ARG A 233 -1.23 -8.62 -20.08
N ASN A 234 -1.57 -9.13 -21.27
CA ASN A 234 -1.07 -10.41 -21.75
C ASN A 234 0.41 -10.37 -22.15
N ASN A 235 0.96 -9.17 -22.37
CA ASN A 235 2.35 -8.98 -22.72
C ASN A 235 3.16 -8.63 -21.47
N THR A 236 4.35 -9.20 -21.35
CA THR A 236 5.30 -8.82 -20.33
C THR A 236 5.84 -7.41 -20.66
N PRO A 237 5.63 -6.41 -19.80
CA PRO A 237 6.05 -5.07 -20.11
C PRO A 237 7.58 -4.99 -20.19
N HIS A 238 8.11 -4.35 -21.23
CA HIS A 238 9.56 -4.17 -21.39
C HIS A 238 10.09 -2.91 -20.69
N ARG A 239 9.20 -1.96 -20.41
CA ARG A 239 9.53 -0.69 -19.78
C ARG A 239 8.45 -0.27 -18.78
N LEU A 240 8.88 0.42 -17.73
CA LEU A 240 8.01 0.98 -16.70
C LEU A 240 8.24 2.49 -16.60
N ASN A 241 7.16 3.26 -16.62
CA ASN A 241 7.19 4.68 -16.30
C ASN A 241 7.48 4.84 -14.81
N ARG A 242 8.67 5.31 -14.49
CA ARG A 242 9.15 5.46 -13.11
C ARG A 242 8.20 6.31 -12.28
N ARG A 243 7.74 7.43 -12.82
CA ARG A 243 6.91 8.41 -12.11
C ARG A 243 5.55 7.82 -11.74
N ALA A 244 4.91 7.14 -12.69
CA ALA A 244 3.65 6.46 -12.45
C ALA A 244 3.82 5.29 -11.46
N LEU A 245 4.88 4.50 -11.63
CA LEU A 245 5.18 3.36 -10.75
C LEU A 245 5.40 3.80 -9.29
N GLU A 246 6.19 4.85 -9.06
CA GLU A 246 6.45 5.37 -7.71
C GLU A 246 5.16 5.75 -6.98
N VAL A 247 4.25 6.43 -7.68
CA VAL A 247 2.98 6.86 -7.09
C VAL A 247 2.05 5.66 -6.88
N CYS A 248 2.01 4.74 -7.85
CA CYS A 248 1.22 3.50 -7.77
C CYS A 248 1.63 2.68 -6.54
N VAL A 249 2.92 2.41 -6.39
CA VAL A 249 3.49 1.67 -5.25
C VAL A 249 3.21 2.39 -3.94
N CYS A 250 3.43 3.71 -3.85
CA CYS A 250 3.14 4.45 -2.62
C CYS A 250 1.65 4.44 -2.27
N ARG A 251 0.77 4.50 -3.26
CA ARG A 251 -0.69 4.46 -3.05
C ARG A 251 -1.12 3.06 -2.59
N GLN A 252 -0.59 2.01 -3.23
CA GLN A 252 -0.87 0.64 -2.83
C GLN A 252 -0.33 0.34 -1.43
N LEU A 253 0.88 0.79 -1.09
CA LEU A 253 1.47 0.60 0.25
C LEU A 253 0.57 1.14 1.37
N VAL A 254 -0.18 2.22 1.13
CA VAL A 254 -1.17 2.72 2.11
C VAL A 254 -2.32 1.72 2.31
N GLN A 255 -2.75 1.04 1.25
CA GLN A 255 -3.78 0.00 1.34
C GLN A 255 -3.23 -1.21 2.09
N GLU A 256 -2.04 -1.69 1.72
CA GLU A 256 -1.37 -2.84 2.36
C GLU A 256 -1.12 -2.61 3.87
N LEU A 257 -0.70 -1.40 4.25
CA LEU A 257 -0.52 -1.02 5.66
C LEU A 257 -1.85 -0.94 6.43
N LYS A 258 -2.97 -0.66 5.74
CA LYS A 258 -4.30 -0.59 6.36
C LYS A 258 -4.96 -1.97 6.47
N SER A 259 -4.72 -2.86 5.51
CA SER A 259 -5.19 -4.24 5.54
C SER A 259 -4.32 -5.13 6.42
N ALA A 260 -3.16 -4.65 6.86
CA ALA A 260 -2.14 -5.42 7.57
C ALA A 260 -1.53 -6.56 6.73
N ASP A 261 -1.64 -6.48 5.40
CA ASP A 261 -0.93 -7.33 4.45
C ASP A 261 0.59 -7.01 4.41
N ILE A 262 0.94 -5.79 4.83
CA ILE A 262 2.32 -5.38 5.10
C ILE A 262 2.42 -4.84 6.51
N CYS A 263 3.44 -5.31 7.22
CA CYS A 263 3.83 -4.81 8.53
C CYS A 263 5.19 -4.11 8.47
N VAL A 264 5.43 -3.28 9.48
CA VAL A 264 6.70 -2.61 9.75
C VAL A 264 7.23 -3.14 11.08
N PRO A 265 8.20 -4.09 11.06
CA PRO A 265 8.75 -4.66 12.27
C PRO A 265 9.27 -3.59 13.23
N GLY A 266 9.03 -3.81 14.52
CA GLY A 266 9.39 -2.86 15.57
C GLY A 266 8.45 -1.67 15.70
N GLY A 267 7.36 -1.57 14.93
CA GLY A 267 6.20 -0.72 15.22
C GLY A 267 5.34 -1.26 16.38
N ASP A 268 4.24 -0.58 16.68
CA ASP A 268 3.21 -1.05 17.63
C ASP A 268 1.95 -1.43 16.85
N SER A 269 1.29 -0.43 16.25
CA SER A 269 0.08 -0.56 15.44
C SER A 269 0.35 -1.21 14.08
N TYR A 270 1.54 -0.99 13.51
CA TYR A 270 1.96 -1.57 12.23
C TYR A 270 2.86 -2.80 12.41
N SER A 271 2.93 -3.37 13.62
CA SER A 271 3.76 -4.55 13.89
C SER A 271 3.20 -5.82 13.27
N ASP A 272 4.02 -6.86 13.18
CA ASP A 272 3.54 -8.20 12.83
C ASP A 272 2.86 -8.83 14.04
N THR A 273 1.53 -8.84 14.06
CA THR A 273 0.75 -9.43 15.15
C THR A 273 0.98 -10.93 15.29
N ARG A 274 1.41 -11.61 14.21
CA ARG A 274 1.71 -13.05 14.23
C ARG A 274 2.93 -13.38 15.08
N ALA A 275 3.85 -12.43 15.26
CA ALA A 275 5.02 -12.62 16.12
C ALA A 275 4.64 -12.78 17.60
N GLN A 276 3.41 -12.43 17.99
CA GLN A 276 2.88 -12.61 19.34
C GLN A 276 2.17 -13.96 19.52
N LEU A 277 1.94 -14.70 18.42
CA LEU A 277 1.29 -16.00 18.46
C LEU A 277 2.30 -17.08 18.81
N LEU A 278 1.80 -18.15 19.45
CA LEU A 278 2.60 -19.35 19.68
C LEU A 278 2.92 -20.01 18.32
N PRO A 279 4.18 -20.46 18.12
CA PRO A 279 4.53 -21.29 16.99
C PRO A 279 3.62 -22.51 16.89
N MET A 280 3.33 -22.95 15.67
CA MET A 280 2.39 -24.04 15.43
C MET A 280 2.84 -25.33 16.14
N GLU A 281 4.15 -25.58 16.20
CA GLU A 281 4.73 -26.72 16.89
C GLU A 281 4.36 -26.71 18.39
N LYS A 282 4.56 -25.58 19.08
CA LYS A 282 4.16 -25.43 20.48
C LYS A 282 2.65 -25.57 20.67
N CYS A 283 1.85 -25.02 19.75
CA CYS A 283 0.40 -25.18 19.76
C CYS A 283 -0.01 -26.66 19.68
N THR A 284 0.69 -27.47 18.88
CA THR A 284 0.41 -28.90 18.79
C THR A 284 0.82 -29.67 20.05
N GLU A 285 1.94 -29.30 20.67
CA GLU A 285 2.42 -29.91 21.92
C GLU A 285 1.47 -29.63 23.09
N THR A 286 1.02 -28.39 23.25
CA THR A 286 0.13 -27.99 24.36
C THR A 286 -1.35 -28.23 24.07
N ARG A 287 -1.68 -28.83 22.92
CA ARG A 287 -3.06 -28.96 22.43
C ARG A 287 -3.95 -29.74 23.39
N ALA A 288 -3.45 -30.88 23.89
CA ALA A 288 -4.21 -31.76 24.78
C ALA A 288 -4.48 -31.10 26.13
N GLU A 289 -3.44 -30.54 26.76
CA GLU A 289 -3.53 -29.80 28.02
C GLU A 289 -4.49 -28.60 27.92
N TYR A 290 -4.40 -27.83 26.84
CA TYR A 290 -5.33 -26.73 26.60
C TYR A 290 -6.76 -27.23 26.47
N GLY A 291 -6.98 -28.32 25.71
CA GLY A 291 -8.30 -28.94 25.54
C GLY A 291 -8.95 -29.35 26.86
N GLU A 292 -8.18 -29.94 27.77
CA GLU A 292 -8.63 -30.26 29.13
C GLU A 292 -9.00 -28.99 29.92
N LEU A 293 -8.15 -27.96 29.86
CA LEU A 293 -8.34 -26.71 30.60
C LEU A 293 -9.60 -25.95 30.17
N VAL A 294 -9.92 -25.94 28.88
CA VAL A 294 -11.14 -25.30 28.36
C VAL A 294 -12.34 -26.26 28.27
N GLY A 295 -12.17 -27.53 28.66
CA GLY A 295 -13.22 -28.55 28.60
C GLY A 295 -13.70 -28.88 27.18
N LEU A 296 -12.85 -28.69 26.17
CA LEU A 296 -13.17 -28.93 24.77
C LEU A 296 -12.46 -30.19 24.24
N PRO A 297 -13.17 -31.08 23.52
CA PRO A 297 -12.54 -32.22 22.89
C PRO A 297 -11.50 -31.77 21.86
N VAL A 298 -10.32 -32.37 21.91
CA VAL A 298 -9.23 -32.06 20.97
C VAL A 298 -9.38 -32.76 19.63
N GLU A 299 -10.07 -33.89 19.58
CA GLU A 299 -10.32 -34.62 18.33
C GLU A 299 -11.44 -33.96 17.51
N GLY A 300 -11.23 -33.80 16.20
CA GLY A 300 -12.14 -33.03 15.34
C GLY A 300 -13.58 -33.54 15.32
N LYS A 301 -13.80 -34.87 15.27
CA LYS A 301 -15.16 -35.45 15.30
C LYS A 301 -15.87 -35.19 16.62
N SER A 302 -15.15 -35.39 17.73
CA SER A 302 -15.66 -35.19 19.09
C SER A 302 -15.95 -33.71 19.37
N PHE A 303 -15.12 -32.80 18.85
CA PHE A 303 -15.31 -31.36 18.95
C PHE A 303 -16.58 -30.90 18.22
N VAL A 304 -16.79 -31.38 16.98
CA VAL A 304 -18.00 -31.07 16.20
C VAL A 304 -19.26 -31.58 16.91
N GLY A 305 -19.23 -32.82 17.43
CA GLY A 305 -20.36 -33.37 18.20
C GLY A 305 -20.68 -32.54 19.45
N HIS A 306 -19.65 -32.14 20.21
CA HIS A 306 -19.80 -31.29 21.39
C HIS A 306 -20.44 -29.93 21.05
N LEU A 307 -19.99 -29.27 19.98
CA LEU A 307 -20.58 -28.00 19.53
C LEU A 307 -22.04 -28.15 19.07
N GLN A 308 -22.37 -29.22 18.35
CA GLN A 308 -23.74 -29.49 17.91
C GLN A 308 -24.69 -29.68 19.09
N THR A 309 -24.27 -30.38 20.14
CA THR A 309 -25.08 -30.55 21.37
C THR A 309 -25.29 -29.20 22.06
N ARG A 310 -24.22 -28.42 22.28
CA ARG A 310 -24.33 -27.09 22.90
C ARG A 310 -25.23 -26.14 22.12
N LEU A 311 -25.18 -26.17 20.79
CA LEU A 311 -26.04 -25.33 19.95
C LEU A 311 -27.52 -25.74 20.02
N LYS A 312 -27.81 -27.03 20.19
CA LYS A 312 -29.18 -27.52 20.37
C LYS A 312 -29.75 -27.10 21.74
N GLU A 313 -28.95 -27.23 22.80
CA GLU A 313 -29.35 -26.84 24.16
C GLU A 313 -29.64 -25.34 24.32
N VAL A 314 -29.01 -24.48 23.50
CA VAL A 314 -29.26 -23.02 23.50
C VAL A 314 -30.45 -22.63 22.59
N ALA A 315 -30.84 -23.50 21.68
CA ALA A 315 -31.97 -23.27 20.77
C ALA A 315 -33.33 -23.72 21.36
N GLU A 316 -33.30 -24.50 22.45
CA GLU A 316 -34.46 -24.83 23.30
C GLU A 316 -34.71 -23.76 24.36
#